data_AF-A0A820DRP4-F1
#
_entry.id   AF-A0A820DRP4-F1
#
_cell.length_a   1.000
_cell.length_b   1.000
_cell.length_c   1.000
_cell.angle_alpha   90.00
_cell.angle_beta   90.00
_cell.angle_gamma   90.00
#
_symmetry.space_group_name_H-M   'P 1'
#
loop_
_entity.id
_entity.type
_entity.pdbx_description
1 polymer ?
#
loop_
_entity_poly.entity_id
_entity_poly.type
_entity_poly.pdbx_seq_one_letter_code
_entity_poly.pdbx_strand_id
1 'polypeptide(L)'
;MKLQSIVFVITYFFLFIIYCHGSANVHVSDSLIVDDSGRVRIYHGVNFVMKGFPWYPPELLDPIKVANLSQWGINFIRLGMMWAGVEPQPQKYNVTYLNIMKQ
;
A
#
# COMPACT_ATOMS: atom_id res chain seq x y z
N MET A 1 35.14 -13.68 21.43
CA MET A 1 34.70 -12.49 20.66
C MET A 1 34.70 -11.29 21.60
N LYS A 2 35.38 -10.17 21.28
CA LYS A 2 35.45 -9.00 22.18
C LYS A 2 34.08 -8.31 22.24
N LEU A 3 33.65 -7.85 23.42
CA LEU A 3 32.35 -7.18 23.64
C LEU A 3 32.08 -6.05 22.64
N GLN A 4 33.12 -5.30 22.27
CA GLN A 4 33.04 -4.24 21.25
C GLN A 4 32.61 -4.77 19.87
N SER A 5 33.10 -5.94 19.45
CA SER A 5 32.72 -6.55 18.17
C SER A 5 31.23 -6.95 18.15
N ILE A 6 30.69 -7.39 19.28
CA ILE A 6 29.26 -7.72 19.41
C ILE A 6 28.40 -6.45 19.29
N VAL A 7 28.81 -5.36 19.95
CA VAL A 7 28.11 -4.07 19.87
C VAL A 7 28.07 -3.55 18.43
N PHE A 8 29.19 -3.59 17.70
CA PHE A 8 29.23 -3.14 16.30
C PHE A 8 28.31 -3.95 15.38
N VAL A 9 28.26 -5.28 15.52
CA VAL A 9 27.40 -6.14 14.71
C VAL A 9 25.93 -5.84 14.99
N ILE A 10 25.56 -5.67 16.26
CA ILE A 10 24.19 -5.32 16.65
C ILE A 10 23.81 -3.95 16.07
N THR A 11 24.67 -2.93 16.19
CA THR A 11 24.42 -1.60 15.64
C THR A 11 24.24 -1.63 14.12
N TYR A 12 25.08 -2.36 13.39
CA TYR A 12 24.95 -2.52 11.94
C TYR A 12 23.67 -3.25 11.53
N PHE A 13 23.28 -4.28 12.29
CA PHE A 13 22.04 -5.01 12.05
C PHE A 13 20.80 -4.13 12.25
N PHE A 14 20.78 -3.30 13.30
CA PHE A 14 19.70 -2.33 13.51
C PHE A 14 19.65 -1.23 12.45
N LEU A 15 20.81 -0.70 12.02
CA LEU A 15 20.88 0.25 10.91
C LEU A 15 20.34 -0.37 9.62
N PHE A 16 20.70 -1.62 9.32
CA PHE A 16 20.21 -2.33 8.15
C PHE A 16 18.68 -2.48 8.13
N ILE A 17 18.08 -2.86 9.27
CA ILE A 17 16.61 -3.00 9.38
C ILE A 17 15.90 -1.66 9.11
N ILE A 18 16.44 -0.54 9.60
CA ILE A 18 15.86 0.79 9.38
C ILE A 18 15.88 1.15 7.89
N TYR A 19 16.98 0.88 7.19
CA TYR A 19 17.10 1.14 5.75
C TYR A 19 16.27 0.19 4.87
N CYS A 20 15.86 -0.98 5.39
CA CYS A 20 15.00 -1.91 4.66
C CYS A 20 13.51 -1.54 4.70
N HIS A 21 13.05 -0.68 5.62
CA HIS A 21 11.63 -0.40 5.77
C HIS A 21 11.07 0.37 4.56
N GLY A 22 9.97 -0.11 3.98
CA GLY A 22 9.26 0.56 2.89
C GLY A 22 8.59 1.86 3.36
N SER A 23 8.75 2.98 2.65
CA SER A 23 7.81 4.11 2.84
C SER A 23 6.56 3.91 1.98
N ALA A 24 5.41 4.31 2.53
CA ALA A 24 4.15 4.39 1.80
C ALA A 24 4.04 5.68 0.98
N ASN A 25 4.75 6.74 1.40
CA ASN A 25 4.81 7.99 0.64
C ASN A 25 5.84 7.87 -0.47
N VAL A 26 5.51 8.45 -1.61
CA VAL A 26 6.37 8.51 -2.78
C VAL A 26 6.23 9.86 -3.46
N HIS A 27 7.27 10.24 -4.19
CA HIS A 27 7.30 11.43 -5.03
C HIS A 27 7.87 11.07 -6.41
N VAL A 28 7.68 11.97 -7.37
CA VAL A 28 8.28 11.82 -8.69
C VAL A 28 9.60 12.58 -8.72
N SER A 29 10.67 11.89 -9.12
CA SER A 29 11.98 12.48 -9.40
C SER A 29 12.37 12.07 -10.82
N ASP A 30 12.57 13.07 -11.69
CA ASP A 30 12.66 12.90 -13.14
C ASP A 30 11.47 12.11 -13.71
N SER A 31 11.68 10.83 -14.04
CA SER A 31 10.67 9.91 -14.56
C SER A 31 10.48 8.68 -13.65
N LEU A 32 10.96 8.75 -12.42
CA LEU A 32 10.97 7.65 -11.46
C LEU A 32 10.06 7.98 -10.28
N ILE A 33 9.41 6.94 -9.76
CA ILE A 33 8.69 7.03 -8.48
C ILE A 33 9.68 6.64 -7.38
N VAL A 34 9.94 7.56 -6.46
CA VAL A 34 10.97 7.43 -5.42
C VAL A 34 10.32 7.52 -4.04
N ASP A 35 10.73 6.64 -3.13
CA ASP A 35 10.26 6.67 -1.74
C ASP A 35 11.13 7.57 -0.84
N ASP A 36 10.69 7.81 0.40
CA ASP A 36 11.40 8.70 1.33
C ASP A 36 12.81 8.21 1.72
N SER A 37 13.15 6.96 1.43
CA SER A 37 14.49 6.39 1.63
C SER A 37 15.39 6.56 0.40
N GLY A 38 14.92 7.24 -0.66
CA GLY A 38 15.65 7.48 -1.90
C GLY A 38 15.68 6.28 -2.84
N ARG A 39 14.82 5.27 -2.64
CA ARG A 39 14.77 4.08 -3.51
C ARG A 39 13.74 4.25 -4.61
N VAL A 40 14.09 3.82 -5.82
CA VAL A 40 13.13 3.70 -6.92
C VAL A 40 12.12 2.58 -6.62
N ARG A 41 10.83 2.87 -6.78
CA ARG A 41 9.74 1.92 -6.58
C ARG A 41 9.19 1.44 -7.92
N ILE A 42 9.25 0.13 -8.13
CA ILE A 42 8.66 -0.54 -9.29
C ILE A 42 7.39 -1.26 -8.83
N TYR A 43 6.27 -0.96 -9.47
CA TYR A 43 4.97 -1.50 -9.11
C TYR A 43 4.53 -2.59 -10.08
N HIS A 44 4.29 -3.78 -9.53
CA HIS A 44 3.67 -4.90 -10.23
C HIS A 44 2.37 -5.24 -9.49
N GLY A 45 1.27 -4.98 -10.18
CA GLY A 45 -0.02 -4.88 -9.54
C GLY A 45 -1.18 -5.43 -10.34
N VAL A 46 -2.35 -5.41 -9.70
CA VAL A 46 -3.62 -5.83 -10.28
C VAL A 46 -4.65 -4.71 -10.15
N ASN A 47 -5.72 -4.79 -10.96
CA ASN A 47 -6.85 -3.87 -10.87
C ASN A 47 -7.99 -4.54 -10.10
N PHE A 48 -8.58 -3.81 -9.14
CA PHE A 48 -9.82 -4.22 -8.49
C PHE A 48 -10.86 -3.12 -8.69
N VAL A 49 -11.86 -3.40 -9.52
CA VAL A 49 -12.87 -2.41 -9.93
C VAL A 49 -14.23 -3.06 -9.91
N MET A 50 -15.14 -2.53 -9.09
CA MET A 50 -16.53 -2.98 -9.01
C MET A 50 -17.43 -1.93 -9.68
N LYS A 51 -18.01 -2.27 -10.84
CA LYS A 51 -18.82 -1.35 -11.67
C LYS A 51 -20.33 -1.43 -11.41
N GLY A 52 -20.74 -2.09 -10.34
CA GLY A 52 -22.13 -2.18 -9.88
C GLY A 52 -22.18 -2.10 -8.36
N PHE A 53 -23.37 -1.95 -7.77
CA PHE A 53 -23.52 -2.03 -6.32
C PHE A 53 -22.90 -3.34 -5.79
N PRO A 54 -22.04 -3.32 -4.75
CA PRO A 54 -21.86 -2.25 -3.77
C PRO A 54 -20.76 -1.21 -4.09
N TRP A 55 -20.23 -1.18 -5.33
CA TRP A 55 -19.24 -0.22 -5.85
C TRP A 55 -17.83 -0.31 -5.25
N TYR A 56 -17.59 -1.29 -4.41
CA TYR A 56 -16.27 -1.69 -3.90
C TYR A 56 -16.13 -3.22 -4.04
N PRO A 57 -14.90 -3.75 -4.14
CA PRO A 57 -14.63 -5.20 -4.22
C PRO A 57 -14.65 -5.82 -2.80
N PRO A 58 -15.72 -6.54 -2.38
CA PRO A 58 -15.81 -7.01 -1.00
C PRO A 58 -14.74 -8.04 -0.63
N GLU A 59 -14.19 -8.74 -1.63
CA GLU A 59 -13.08 -9.68 -1.46
C GLU A 59 -11.80 -9.04 -0.92
N LEU A 60 -11.60 -7.72 -1.05
CA LEU A 60 -10.45 -7.04 -0.46
C LEU A 60 -10.60 -6.77 1.04
N LEU A 61 -11.80 -6.90 1.59
CA LEU A 61 -12.02 -6.84 3.05
C LEU A 61 -11.63 -8.15 3.75
N ASP A 62 -11.38 -9.22 2.99
CA ASP A 62 -10.83 -10.46 3.51
C ASP A 62 -9.29 -10.32 3.65
N PRO A 63 -8.75 -10.27 4.89
CA PRO A 63 -7.32 -10.16 5.10
C PRO A 63 -6.53 -11.34 4.55
N ILE A 64 -7.13 -12.53 4.40
CA ILE A 64 -6.47 -13.69 3.78
C ILE A 64 -6.25 -13.43 2.29
N LYS A 65 -7.23 -12.84 1.59
CA LYS A 65 -7.09 -12.46 0.18
C LYS A 65 -5.95 -11.49 -0.02
N VAL A 66 -5.85 -10.45 0.81
CA VAL A 66 -4.79 -9.43 0.75
C VAL A 66 -3.43 -10.05 1.08
N ALA A 67 -3.36 -10.92 2.09
CA ALA A 67 -2.13 -11.64 2.44
C ALA A 67 -1.64 -12.52 1.29
N ASN A 68 -2.55 -13.24 0.61
CA ASN A 68 -2.19 -14.07 -0.55
C ASN A 68 -1.63 -13.23 -1.71
N LEU A 69 -2.24 -12.08 -2.03
CA LEU A 69 -1.70 -11.17 -3.06
C LEU A 69 -0.27 -10.75 -2.74
N SER A 70 -0.01 -10.36 -1.49
CA SER A 70 1.33 -10.00 -1.01
C SER A 70 2.31 -11.17 -1.12
N GLN A 71 1.91 -12.37 -0.72
CA GLN A 71 2.73 -13.59 -0.82
C GLN A 71 3.06 -13.97 -2.27
N TRP A 72 2.18 -13.65 -3.23
CA TRP A 72 2.43 -13.85 -4.65
C TRP A 72 3.34 -12.78 -5.27
N GLY A 73 3.82 -11.82 -4.47
CA GLY A 73 4.71 -10.75 -4.92
C GLY A 73 4.00 -9.54 -5.53
N ILE A 74 2.67 -9.45 -5.41
CA ILE A 74 1.93 -8.24 -5.78
C ILE A 74 2.21 -7.16 -4.75
N ASN A 75 2.68 -5.99 -5.22
CA ASN A 75 3.05 -4.87 -4.35
C ASN A 75 2.22 -3.60 -4.61
N PHE A 76 1.24 -3.68 -5.51
CA PHE A 76 0.38 -2.54 -5.87
C PHE A 76 -1.02 -3.00 -6.28
N ILE A 77 -2.03 -2.23 -5.88
CA ILE A 77 -3.41 -2.40 -6.35
C ILE A 77 -3.90 -1.08 -6.92
N ARG A 78 -4.39 -1.10 -8.16
CA ARG A 78 -5.20 -0.01 -8.70
C ARG A 78 -6.65 -0.23 -8.28
N LEU A 79 -7.03 0.39 -7.18
CA LEU A 79 -8.37 0.30 -6.62
C LEU A 79 -9.31 1.29 -7.31
N GLY A 80 -10.37 0.78 -7.93
CA GLY A 80 -11.39 1.59 -8.59
C GLY A 80 -12.34 2.24 -7.59
N MET A 81 -12.52 3.55 -7.70
CA MET A 81 -13.53 4.31 -6.97
C MET A 81 -14.63 4.76 -7.94
N MET A 82 -15.89 4.60 -7.55
CA MET A 82 -17.03 4.94 -8.40
C MET A 82 -17.74 6.19 -7.89
N TRP A 83 -18.02 7.15 -8.77
CA TRP A 83 -18.76 8.37 -8.40
C TRP A 83 -20.16 8.02 -7.86
N ALA A 84 -20.84 7.03 -8.44
CA ALA A 84 -22.13 6.54 -7.93
C ALA A 84 -22.04 5.97 -6.50
N GLY A 85 -20.85 5.52 -6.08
CA GLY A 85 -20.57 5.12 -4.70
C GLY A 85 -20.30 6.33 -3.80
N VAL A 86 -19.51 7.31 -4.26
CA VAL A 86 -19.14 8.52 -3.53
C VAL A 86 -20.31 9.47 -3.33
N GLU A 87 -21.05 9.77 -4.38
CA GLU A 87 -22.16 10.73 -4.44
C GLU A 87 -23.36 10.08 -5.17
N PRO A 88 -24.14 9.22 -4.50
CA PRO A 88 -25.30 8.55 -5.11
C PRO A 88 -26.44 9.50 -5.48
N GLN A 89 -26.50 10.69 -4.88
CA GLN A 89 -27.40 11.77 -5.25
C GLN A 89 -26.65 13.11 -5.19
N PRO A 90 -26.98 14.10 -6.02
CA PRO A 90 -26.31 15.39 -6.03
C PRO A 90 -26.18 15.99 -4.63
N GLN A 91 -24.95 16.35 -4.27
CA GLN A 91 -24.53 16.92 -3.00
C GLN A 91 -24.74 16.02 -1.76
N LYS A 92 -25.06 14.73 -1.95
CA LYS A 92 -25.19 13.74 -0.88
C LYS A 92 -24.07 12.72 -0.95
N TYR A 93 -23.03 12.94 -0.17
CA TYR A 93 -21.87 12.06 -0.09
C TYR A 93 -22.11 10.85 0.82
N ASN A 94 -21.77 9.66 0.34
CA ASN A 94 -21.92 8.42 1.07
C ASN A 94 -20.70 8.16 1.95
N VAL A 95 -20.77 8.66 3.19
CA VAL A 95 -19.70 8.49 4.19
C VAL A 95 -19.44 7.01 4.50
N THR A 96 -20.47 6.15 4.47
CA THR A 96 -20.31 4.71 4.68
C THR A 96 -19.43 4.09 3.59
N TYR A 97 -19.66 4.42 2.32
CA TYR A 97 -18.82 3.98 1.21
C TYR A 97 -17.38 4.48 1.35
N LEU A 98 -17.20 5.78 1.65
CA LEU A 98 -15.87 6.37 1.83
C LEU A 98 -15.09 5.73 2.99
N ASN A 99 -15.77 5.37 4.08
CA ASN A 99 -15.15 4.68 5.21
C ASN A 99 -14.72 3.25 4.85
N ILE A 100 -15.47 2.54 4.00
CA ILE A 100 -15.09 1.21 3.51
C ILE A 100 -13.85 1.34 2.59
N MET A 101 -13.84 2.31 1.69
CA MET A 101 -12.72 2.51 0.75
C MET A 101 -11.41 2.95 1.42
N LYS A 102 -11.47 3.45 2.65
CA LYS A 102 -10.30 3.88 3.44
C LYS A 102 -9.62 2.72 4.17
N GLN A 103 -10.34 1.62 4.41
CA GLN A 103 -9.80 0.42 5.07
C GLN A 103 -8.79 -0.28 4.17
#